data_AF-A0A7V1AGL1-F1
#
_entry.id   AF-A0A7V1AGL1-F1
#
_cell.length_a   1.000
_cell.length_b   1.000
_cell.length_c   1.000
_cell.angle_alpha   90.00
_cell.angle_beta   90.00
_cell.angle_gamma   90.00
#
_symmetry.space_group_name_H-M   'P 1'
#
loop_
_entity.id
_entity.type
_entity.pdbx_description
1 polymer ?
#
loop_
_entity_poly.entity_id
_entity_poly.type
_entity_poly.pdbx_seq_one_letter_code
_entity_poly.pdbx_strand_id
1 'polypeptide(L)' 'MGTALPKLNDVIEKARFLSFEEQEILLDVLKRRHIEKRREQIAANARRTIKEYRAGRAKSGTVQNLKKDLEND' A
#
# COMPACT_ATOMS: atom_id res chain seq x y z
N MET A 1 1.20 3.06 27.70
CA MET A 1 1.66 1.66 27.77
C MET A 1 1.77 1.14 26.34
N GLY A 2 2.87 0.48 25.97
CA GLY A 2 3.03 -0.06 24.61
C GLY A 2 2.26 -1.37 24.47
N THR A 3 1.12 -1.37 23.76
CA THR A 3 0.41 -2.62 23.44
C THR A 3 1.21 -3.39 22.41
N ALA A 4 1.74 -4.55 22.79
CA ALA A 4 2.35 -5.48 21.84
C ALA A 4 1.34 -5.83 20.74
N LEU A 5 1.79 -5.88 19.49
CA LEU A 5 0.92 -6.27 18.39
C LEU A 5 0.46 -7.72 18.61
N PRO A 6 -0.85 -8.01 18.52
CA PRO A 6 -1.35 -9.37 18.66
C PRO A 6 -0.76 -10.25 17.54
N LYS A 7 -0.41 -11.50 17.86
CA LYS A 7 0.07 -12.43 16.82
C LYS A 7 -1.11 -12.77 15.90
N LEU A 8 -0.81 -13.09 14.63
CA LEU A 8 -1.83 -13.45 13.64
C LEU A 8 -2.75 -14.57 14.15
N ASN A 9 -2.18 -15.60 14.80
CA ASN A 9 -2.96 -16.69 15.37
C ASN A 9 -3.96 -16.20 16.42
N ASP A 10 -3.53 -15.35 17.37
CA ASP A 10 -4.38 -14.80 18.44
C ASP A 10 -5.59 -14.02 17.88
N VAL A 11 -5.45 -13.38 16.72
CA VAL A 11 -6.54 -12.67 16.03
C VAL A 11 -7.50 -13.66 15.35
N ILE A 12 -6.98 -14.71 14.72
CA ILE A 12 -7.78 -15.79 14.11
C ILE A 12 -8.57 -16.53 15.19
N GLU A 13 -7.93 -16.91 16.31
CA GLU A 13 -8.59 -17.53 17.47
C GLU A 13 -9.75 -16.68 17.97
N LYS A 14 -9.55 -15.36 18.11
CA LYS A 14 -10.60 -14.44 18.55
C LYS A 14 -11.74 -14.31 17.55
N ALA A 15 -11.45 -14.36 16.25
CA ALA A 15 -12.48 -14.35 15.21
C ALA A 15 -13.38 -15.60 15.27
N ARG A 16 -12.91 -16.74 15.81
CA ARG A 16 -13.70 -17.98 15.98
C ARG A 16 -14.81 -17.89 17.04
N PHE A 17 -14.89 -16.80 17.81
CA PHE A 17 -15.99 -16.54 18.74
C PHE A 17 -17.12 -15.67 18.16
N LEU A 18 -16.93 -15.11 16.96
CA LEU A 18 -17.98 -14.40 16.23
C LEU A 18 -18.96 -15.40 15.62
N SER A 19 -20.23 -15.01 15.50
CA SER A 19 -21.20 -15.75 14.69
C SER A 19 -20.81 -15.78 13.20
N PHE A 20 -21.39 -16.68 12.41
CA PHE A 20 -21.08 -16.77 10.98
C PHE A 20 -21.33 -15.44 10.23
N GLU A 21 -22.45 -14.78 10.52
CA GLU A 21 -22.80 -13.44 9.99
C GLU A 21 -21.72 -12.39 10.32
N GLU A 22 -21.25 -12.36 11.58
CA GLU A 22 -20.22 -11.44 12.03
C GLU A 22 -18.83 -11.76 11.45
N GLN A 23 -18.53 -13.04 11.17
CA GLN A 23 -17.31 -13.45 10.47
C GLN A 23 -17.31 -12.94 9.01
N GLU A 24 -18.43 -13.06 8.29
CA GLU A 24 -18.57 -12.50 6.93
C GLU A 24 -18.44 -10.96 6.93
N ILE A 25 -19.06 -10.28 7.90
CA ILE A 25 -18.90 -8.82 8.08
C ILE A 25 -17.43 -8.46 8.35
N LEU A 26 -16.73 -9.23 9.21
CA LEU A 26 -15.30 -9.02 9.49
C LEU A 26 -14.45 -9.15 8.22
N LEU A 27 -14.72 -10.17 7.39
CA LEU A 27 -14.01 -10.40 6.12
C LEU A 27 -14.18 -9.23 5.15
N ASP A 28 -15.40 -8.75 4.94
CA ASP A 28 -15.67 -7.60 4.05
C ASP A 28 -15.03 -6.31 4.58
N VAL A 29 -15.15 -6.02 5.88
CA VAL A 29 -14.51 -4.86 6.51
C VAL A 29 -12.98 -4.89 6.36
N LEU A 30 -12.34 -6.05 6.57
CA LEU A 30 -10.89 -6.21 6.37
C LEU A 30 -10.50 -6.03 4.91
N LYS A 31 -11.25 -6.60 3.97
CA LYS A 31 -11.03 -6.48 2.52
C LYS A 31 -11.11 -5.02 2.07
N ARG A 32 -12.14 -4.28 2.47
CA ARG A 32 -12.30 -2.84 2.17
C ARG A 32 -11.14 -2.03 2.75
N ARG A 33 -10.78 -2.22 4.02
CA ARG A 33 -9.64 -1.54 4.66
C ARG A 33 -8.31 -1.82 3.96
N HIS A 34 -8.09 -3.02 3.45
CA HIS A 34 -6.89 -3.35 2.68
C HIS A 34 -6.85 -2.64 1.32
N ILE A 35 -8.00 -2.53 0.63
CA ILE A 35 -8.12 -1.77 -0.62
C ILE A 35 -7.82 -0.28 -0.39
N GLU A 36 -8.37 0.34 0.66
CA GLU A 36 -8.09 1.75 0.96
C GLU A 36 -6.63 2.00 1.31
N LYS A 37 -6.00 1.17 2.15
CA LYS A 37 -4.55 1.29 2.42
C LYS A 37 -3.70 1.19 1.15
N ARG A 38 -4.07 0.34 0.18
CA ARG A 38 -3.38 0.26 -1.11
C ARG A 38 -3.61 1.52 -1.96
N ARG A 39 -4.80 2.11 -1.94
CA ARG A 39 -5.11 3.40 -2.60
C ARG A 39 -4.29 4.54 -2.00
N GLU A 40 -4.17 4.61 -0.67
CA GLU A 40 -3.34 5.58 0.05
C GLU A 40 -1.85 5.48 -0.36
N GLN A 41 -1.31 4.26 -0.42
CA GLN A 41 0.06 4.00 -0.87
C GLN A 41 0.30 4.44 -2.32
N ILE A 42 -0.62 4.13 -3.24
CA ILE A 42 -0.55 4.58 -4.65
C ILE A 42 -0.57 6.11 -4.72
N ALA A 43 -1.47 6.76 -3.98
CA ALA A 43 -1.57 8.22 -3.94
C ALA A 43 -0.31 8.87 -3.33
N ALA A 44 0.29 8.28 -2.30
CA ALA A 44 1.54 8.74 -1.72
C ALA A 44 2.72 8.63 -2.70
N ASN A 45 2.84 7.49 -3.40
CA ASN A 45 3.85 7.27 -4.42
C ASN A 45 3.69 8.26 -5.59
N ALA A 46 2.46 8.45 -6.10
CA ALA A 46 2.17 9.42 -7.16
C ALA A 46 2.55 10.86 -6.74
N ARG A 47 2.18 11.29 -5.52
CA ARG A 47 2.59 12.60 -4.98
C ARG A 47 4.10 12.76 -4.90
N ARG A 48 4.84 11.71 -4.49
CA ARG A 48 6.31 11.71 -4.48
C ARG A 48 6.86 11.86 -5.90
N THR A 49 6.45 11.02 -6.85
CA THR A 49 6.93 11.08 -8.24
C THR A 49 6.68 12.46 -8.88
N ILE A 50 5.49 13.04 -8.68
CA ILE A 50 5.17 14.39 -9.18
C ILE A 50 6.05 15.46 -8.54
N LYS A 51 6.36 15.35 -7.24
CA LYS A 51 7.27 16.27 -6.54
C LYS A 51 8.70 16.17 -7.09
N GLU A 52 9.21 14.95 -7.28
CA GLU A 52 10.56 14.73 -7.81
C GLU A 52 10.68 15.22 -9.26
N TYR A 53 9.66 14.98 -10.09
CA TYR A 53 9.60 15.49 -11.46
C TYR A 53 9.62 17.03 -11.50
N ARG A 54 8.79 17.69 -10.69
CA ARG A 54 8.77 19.16 -10.57
C ARG A 54 10.06 19.74 -10.02
N ALA A 55 10.82 18.98 -9.23
CA ALA A 55 12.13 19.37 -8.72
C ALA A 55 13.28 19.09 -9.71
N GLY A 56 13.00 18.59 -10.92
CA GLY A 56 14.02 18.20 -11.91
C GLY A 56 14.80 16.93 -11.54
N ARG A 57 14.42 16.24 -10.46
CA ARG A 57 15.09 15.03 -9.94
C ARG A 57 14.51 13.73 -10.49
N ALA A 58 13.46 13.82 -11.31
CA ALA A 58 12.96 12.74 -12.15
C ALA A 58 12.64 13.30 -13.54
N LYS A 59 12.90 12.53 -14.60
CA LYS A 59 12.59 12.90 -15.99
C LYS A 59 11.45 12.01 -16.52
N SER A 60 10.77 12.47 -17.56
CA SER A 60 9.82 11.68 -18.35
C SER A 60 10.30 11.59 -19.79
N GLY A 61 10.19 10.42 -20.42
CA GLY A 61 10.65 10.23 -21.80
C GLY A 61 10.31 8.85 -22.34
N THR A 62 10.75 8.59 -23.57
CA THR A 62 10.65 7.26 -24.21
C THR A 62 11.71 6.30 -23.67
N VAL A 63 11.60 5.01 -24.00
CA VAL A 63 12.63 4.01 -23.70
C VAL A 63 13.97 4.39 -24.35
N GLN A 64 13.95 5.04 -25.52
CA GLN A 64 15.15 5.56 -26.17
C GLN A 64 15.81 6.70 -25.38
N ASN A 65 15.02 7.58 -24.74
CA ASN A 65 15.56 8.62 -23.86
C ASN A 65 16.19 7.98 -22.61
N LEU A 66 15.54 6.97 -22.02
CA LEU A 66 16.07 6.24 -20.87
C LEU A 66 17.38 5.50 -21.20
N LYS A 67 17.47 4.85 -22.36
CA LYS A 67 18.72 4.21 -22.83
C LYS A 67 19.85 5.22 -22.94
N LYS A 68 19.59 6.38 -23.57
CA LYS A 68 20.59 7.45 -23.68
C LYS A 68 21.04 7.96 -22.31
N ASP A 69 20.11 8.20 -21.38
CA ASP A 69 20.49 8.62 -20.02
C ASP A 69 21.41 7.58 -19.35
N LEU A 70 21.11 6.27 -19.48
CA LEU A 70 21.92 5.18 -18.90
C LEU A 70 23.26 4.91 -19.62
N GLU A 71 23.42 5.38 -20.86
CA GLU A 71 24.65 5.24 -21.67
C GLU A 71 25.60 6.45 -21.51
N ASN A 72 25.18 7.51 -20.79
CA ASN A 72 25.95 8.75 -20.60
C ASN A 72 26.25 9.09 -19.11
N ASP A 73 25.93 8.18 -18.18
CA ASP A 73 26.35 8.21 -16.76
C ASP A 73 27.66 7.41 -16.54
#